data_AF-A0A257LI58-F1
#
_entry.id   AF-A0A257LI58-F1
#
_cell.length_a   1.000
_cell.length_b   1.000
_cell.length_c   1.000
_cell.angle_alpha   90.00
_cell.angle_beta   90.00
_cell.angle_gamma   90.00
#
_symmetry.space_group_name_H-M   'P 1'
#
loop_
_entity.id
_entity.type
_entity.pdbx_description
1 polymer ?
#
loop_
_entity_poly.entity_id
_entity_poly.type
_entity_poly.pdbx_seq_one_letter_code
_entity_poly.pdbx_strand_id
1 'polypeptide(L)'
;MAGVGLFLAMQFAYSIWELATLSDGMENKFSALARDKYLSFLISQNLLVLLAYAILAVAAVFLVLPMVTVWTRRSKSEKRRWILLRACFLTVLIHGFFLLRLAKTRPYFLSDAKLGNWYYKLLDWPPASWQPAISMLLFVVFPVTVLLWVIQWHFRTARPKARWGGGVISLLVVGIAIFPMASKGKSGTLKAGTTVKEKPWNVLIVASDSLRGDRLGCSGYKPARSDGPAAPGVSPVIDSLAGRSTRFERCYTPIASTFESSVSFMGSQFPHTHGICQMYPDQATVEAMERKLVPAASVMEKAGYDTAAIGDWCAGYYKVVPLGFKEIDVSSFD
;
A
#
# COMPACT_ATOMS: atom_id res chain seq x y z
N MET A 1 24.05 -6.04 -18.17
CA MET A 1 23.17 -7.23 -18.26
C MET A 1 23.41 -8.17 -17.09
N ALA A 2 24.48 -8.97 -17.06
CA ALA A 2 24.66 -10.03 -16.05
C ALA A 2 24.57 -9.58 -14.58
N GLY A 3 25.18 -8.46 -14.18
CA GLY A 3 25.11 -7.98 -12.80
C GLY A 3 23.72 -7.50 -12.36
N VAL A 4 22.96 -6.88 -13.26
CA VAL A 4 21.56 -6.45 -13.03
C VAL A 4 20.66 -7.68 -12.92
N GLY A 5 20.81 -8.62 -13.87
CA GLY A 5 20.03 -9.85 -13.90
C GLY A 5 20.26 -10.72 -12.67
N LEU A 6 21.50 -10.82 -12.18
CA LEU A 6 21.82 -11.56 -10.96
C LEU A 6 21.07 -11.00 -9.74
N PHE A 7 21.12 -9.68 -9.52
CA PHE A 7 20.41 -9.06 -8.40
C PHE A 7 18.90 -9.29 -8.48
N LEU A 8 18.30 -9.08 -9.66
CA LEU A 8 16.86 -9.24 -9.86
C LEU A 8 16.41 -10.71 -9.73
N ALA A 9 17.21 -11.66 -10.19
CA ALA A 9 16.95 -13.09 -9.99
C ALA A 9 17.01 -13.47 -8.49
N MET A 10 17.96 -12.91 -7.73
CA MET A 10 18.03 -13.11 -6.28
C MET A 10 16.80 -12.53 -5.58
N GLN A 11 16.33 -11.35 -5.97
CA GLN A 11 15.11 -10.74 -5.41
C GLN A 11 13.87 -11.58 -5.72
N PHE A 12 13.76 -12.10 -6.94
CA PHE A 12 12.68 -13.01 -7.29
C PHE A 12 12.74 -14.30 -6.45
N ALA A 13 13.90 -14.95 -6.37
CA ALA A 13 14.08 -16.16 -5.56
C ALA A 13 13.73 -15.92 -4.08
N TYR A 14 14.16 -14.78 -3.52
CA TYR A 14 13.80 -14.37 -2.17
C TYR A 14 12.29 -14.20 -2.00
N SER A 15 11.61 -13.55 -2.96
CA SER A 15 10.15 -13.36 -2.91
C SER A 15 9.38 -14.68 -2.96
N ILE A 16 9.87 -15.67 -3.71
CA ILE A 16 9.26 -17.01 -3.76
C ILE A 16 9.47 -17.74 -2.43
N TRP A 17 10.67 -17.66 -1.86
CA TRP A 17 10.96 -18.23 -0.55
C TRP A 17 10.10 -17.58 0.55
N GLU A 18 9.95 -16.25 0.52
CA GLU A 18 9.11 -15.53 1.47
C GLU A 18 7.63 -15.89 1.30
N LEU A 19 7.12 -15.97 0.06
CA LEU A 19 5.76 -16.42 -0.20
C LEU A 19 5.52 -17.84 0.34
N ALA A 20 6.47 -18.76 0.11
CA ALA A 20 6.36 -20.13 0.59
C ALA A 20 6.31 -20.21 2.12
N THR A 21 7.20 -19.47 2.80
CA THR A 21 7.27 -19.42 4.27
C THR A 21 6.05 -18.76 4.91
N LEU A 22 5.58 -17.63 4.37
CA LEU A 22 4.36 -16.96 4.84
C LEU A 22 3.11 -17.82 4.62
N SER A 23 3.03 -18.49 3.47
CA SER A 23 1.89 -19.36 3.17
C SER A 23 1.86 -20.60 4.06
N ASP A 24 2.99 -21.00 4.65
CA ASP A 24 3.08 -22.13 5.60
C ASP A 24 2.62 -21.77 7.00
N GLY A 25 2.80 -20.52 7.41
CA GLY A 25 2.24 -20.02 8.68
C GLY A 25 0.74 -19.76 8.67
N MET A 26 0.09 -19.71 7.50
CA MET A 26 -1.36 -19.51 7.39
C MET A 26 -2.08 -20.86 7.53
N GLU A 27 -2.42 -21.27 8.75
CA GLU A 27 -3.28 -22.44 8.97
C GLU A 27 -4.76 -22.06 8.89
N ASN A 28 -5.33 -21.97 7.68
CA ASN A 28 -6.75 -21.73 7.49
C ASN A 28 -7.32 -22.51 6.29
N LYS A 29 -8.66 -22.62 6.23
CA LYS A 29 -9.37 -23.35 5.17
C LYS A 29 -9.04 -22.86 3.76
N PHE A 30 -8.77 -21.56 3.60
CA PHE A 30 -8.41 -20.97 2.31
C PHE A 30 -7.01 -21.40 1.86
N SER A 31 -6.01 -21.38 2.74
CA SER A 31 -4.65 -21.80 2.41
C SER A 31 -4.59 -23.30 2.11
N ALA A 32 -5.34 -24.12 2.87
CA ALA A 32 -5.48 -25.55 2.61
C ALA A 32 -6.09 -25.83 1.23
N LEU A 33 -7.21 -25.15 0.90
CA LEU A 33 -7.85 -25.27 -0.40
C LEU A 33 -6.96 -24.79 -1.55
N ALA A 34 -6.24 -23.68 -1.35
CA ALA A 34 -5.33 -23.11 -2.34
C ALA A 34 -4.17 -24.06 -2.65
N ARG A 35 -3.62 -24.73 -1.62
CA ARG A 35 -2.56 -25.74 -1.76
C ARG A 35 -3.06 -27.03 -2.42
N ASP A 36 -4.23 -27.51 -2.01
CA ASP A 36 -4.78 -28.78 -2.49
C ASP A 36 -5.25 -28.67 -3.96
N LYS A 37 -6.00 -27.62 -4.29
CA LYS A 37 -6.69 -27.52 -5.59
C LYS A 37 -6.06 -26.55 -6.58
N TYR A 38 -5.29 -25.56 -6.12
CA TYR A 38 -4.84 -24.44 -6.96
C TYR A 38 -3.33 -24.24 -6.98
N LEU A 39 -2.52 -25.18 -6.48
CA LEU A 39 -1.06 -25.02 -6.40
C LEU A 39 -0.41 -24.80 -7.76
N SER A 40 -0.83 -25.56 -8.79
CA SER A 40 -0.32 -25.39 -10.15
C SER A 40 -0.64 -24.01 -10.73
N PHE A 41 -1.85 -23.52 -10.47
CA PHE A 41 -2.27 -22.16 -10.83
C PHE A 41 -1.40 -21.13 -10.11
N LEU A 42 -1.20 -21.24 -8.80
CA LEU A 42 -0.36 -20.33 -8.02
C LEU A 42 1.09 -20.30 -8.53
N ILE A 43 1.67 -21.46 -8.85
CA ILE A 43 3.01 -21.53 -9.44
C ILE A 43 3.03 -20.83 -10.79
N SER A 44 2.06 -21.08 -11.67
CA SER A 44 1.99 -20.43 -12.99
C SER A 44 1.89 -18.90 -12.89
N GLN A 45 1.10 -18.39 -11.94
CA GLN A 45 0.96 -16.95 -11.72
C GLN A 45 2.27 -16.34 -11.22
N ASN A 46 2.98 -17.03 -10.33
CA ASN A 46 4.31 -16.60 -9.89
C ASN A 46 5.36 -16.66 -11.02
N LEU A 47 5.27 -17.62 -11.95
CA LEU A 47 6.12 -17.64 -13.14
C LEU A 47 5.84 -16.47 -14.09
N LEU A 48 4.58 -16.00 -14.19
CA LEU A 48 4.28 -14.79 -14.96
C LEU A 48 4.96 -13.54 -14.37
N VAL A 49 5.21 -13.51 -13.06
CA VAL A 49 5.96 -12.41 -12.42
C VAL A 49 7.41 -12.35 -12.94
N LEU A 50 8.01 -13.46 -13.40
CA LEU A 50 9.33 -13.42 -14.04
C LEU A 50 9.37 -12.54 -15.29
N LEU A 51 8.27 -12.46 -16.04
CA LEU A 51 8.18 -11.56 -17.19
C LEU A 51 8.31 -10.10 -16.75
N ALA A 52 7.70 -9.73 -15.63
CA ALA A 52 7.85 -8.40 -15.06
C ALA A 52 9.31 -8.14 -14.62
N TYR A 53 9.95 -9.12 -13.98
CA TYR A 53 11.38 -9.04 -13.62
C TYR A 53 12.29 -8.92 -14.85
N ALA A 54 11.96 -9.57 -15.97
CA ALA A 54 12.69 -9.44 -17.23
C ALA A 54 12.57 -8.03 -17.81
N ILE A 55 11.36 -7.46 -17.82
CA ILE A 55 11.12 -6.07 -18.23
C ILE A 55 11.90 -5.09 -17.34
N LEU A 56 11.84 -5.29 -16.02
CA LEU A 56 12.60 -4.49 -15.04
C LEU A 56 14.11 -4.63 -15.25
N ALA A 57 14.60 -5.83 -15.60
CA ALA A 57 16.01 -6.05 -15.90
C ALA A 57 16.47 -5.26 -17.12
N VAL A 58 15.68 -5.24 -18.18
CA VAL A 58 15.96 -4.41 -19.36
C VAL A 58 15.99 -2.94 -18.97
N ALA A 59 14.96 -2.43 -18.30
CA ALA A 59 14.88 -1.03 -17.87
C ALA A 59 16.06 -0.63 -16.97
N ALA A 60 16.37 -1.46 -15.96
CA ALA A 60 17.48 -1.25 -15.04
C ALA A 60 18.83 -1.27 -15.77
N VAL A 61 19.02 -2.11 -16.79
CA VAL A 61 20.26 -2.09 -17.58
C VAL A 61 20.38 -0.79 -18.36
N PHE A 62 19.32 -0.30 -18.99
CA PHE A 62 19.36 1.00 -19.69
C PHE A 62 19.72 2.14 -18.74
N LEU A 63 19.25 2.09 -17.49
CA LEU A 63 19.53 3.10 -16.49
C LEU A 63 20.97 3.00 -15.93
N VAL A 64 21.46 1.77 -15.68
CA VAL A 64 22.77 1.50 -15.06
C VAL A 64 23.92 1.58 -16.06
N LEU A 65 23.69 1.27 -17.34
CA LEU A 65 24.75 1.18 -18.35
C LEU A 65 25.62 2.45 -18.45
N PRO A 66 25.07 3.68 -18.56
CA PRO A 66 25.88 4.90 -18.62
C PRO A 66 26.79 5.05 -17.40
N MET A 67 26.24 4.77 -16.21
CA MET A 67 26.95 4.90 -14.93
C MET A 67 28.09 3.89 -14.84
N VAL A 68 27.86 2.63 -15.22
CA VAL A 68 28.90 1.58 -15.23
C VAL A 68 29.99 1.89 -16.23
N THR A 69 29.65 2.41 -17.42
CA THR A 69 30.65 2.77 -18.44
C THR A 69 31.55 3.90 -17.96
N VAL A 70 30.98 4.97 -17.40
CA VAL A 70 31.76 6.09 -16.85
C VAL A 70 32.62 5.64 -15.67
N TRP A 71 32.07 4.85 -14.75
CA TRP A 71 32.82 4.32 -13.60
C TRP A 71 33.95 3.40 -14.05
N THR A 72 33.71 2.55 -15.05
CA THR A 72 34.73 1.63 -15.57
C THR A 72 35.88 2.38 -16.21
N ARG A 73 35.61 3.39 -17.05
CA ARG A 73 36.65 4.24 -17.67
C ARG A 73 37.53 4.98 -16.66
N ARG A 74 36.97 5.33 -15.49
CA ARG A 74 37.70 6.02 -14.41
C ARG A 74 38.43 5.07 -13.46
N SER A 75 38.29 3.77 -13.63
CA SER A 75 38.83 2.78 -12.71
C SER A 75 40.04 2.07 -13.30
N LYS A 76 41.00 1.71 -12.43
CA LYS A 76 42.21 0.95 -12.79
C LYS A 76 41.93 -0.47 -13.31
N SER A 77 40.78 -1.06 -12.96
CA SER A 77 40.43 -2.42 -13.39
C SER A 77 39.20 -2.47 -14.30
N GLU A 78 39.42 -2.98 -15.51
CA GLU A 78 38.39 -3.19 -16.55
C GLU A 78 37.98 -4.68 -16.67
N LYS A 79 38.46 -5.55 -15.77
CA LYS A 79 38.12 -6.97 -15.80
C LYS A 79 36.60 -7.18 -15.67
N ARG A 80 36.07 -8.15 -16.41
CA ARG A 80 34.62 -8.49 -16.47
C ARG A 80 33.96 -8.61 -15.09
N ARG A 81 34.64 -9.24 -14.12
CA ARG A 81 34.14 -9.38 -12.74
C ARG A 81 33.83 -8.05 -12.06
N TRP A 82 34.67 -7.03 -12.26
CA TRP A 82 34.48 -5.72 -11.64
C TRP A 82 33.38 -4.92 -12.30
N ILE A 83 33.21 -5.05 -13.62
CA ILE A 83 32.07 -4.48 -14.34
C ILE A 83 30.76 -5.09 -13.83
N LEU A 84 30.74 -6.41 -13.60
CA LEU A 84 29.58 -7.11 -13.04
C LEU A 84 29.25 -6.62 -11.63
N LEU A 85 30.25 -6.52 -10.76
CA LEU A 85 30.07 -6.02 -9.39
C LEU A 85 29.56 -4.57 -9.36
N ARG A 86 30.11 -3.67 -10.20
CA ARG A 86 29.63 -2.28 -10.33
C ARG A 86 28.17 -2.22 -10.78
N ALA A 87 27.80 -3.02 -11.78
CA ALA A 87 26.44 -3.09 -12.27
C ALA A 87 25.47 -3.61 -11.20
N CYS A 88 25.85 -4.68 -10.49
CA CYS A 88 25.08 -5.20 -9.36
C CYS A 88 24.90 -4.14 -8.27
N PHE A 89 26.00 -3.53 -7.82
CA PHE A 89 25.99 -2.49 -6.79
C PHE A 89 25.11 -1.29 -7.15
N LEU A 90 25.21 -0.77 -8.36
CA LEU A 90 24.34 0.33 -8.82
C LEU A 90 22.87 -0.10 -8.86
N THR A 91 22.58 -1.34 -9.24
CA THR A 91 21.22 -1.88 -9.22
C THR A 91 20.67 -1.96 -7.79
N VAL A 92 21.48 -2.38 -6.82
CA VAL A 92 21.13 -2.37 -5.39
C VAL A 92 20.79 -0.95 -4.92
N LEU A 93 21.61 0.06 -5.30
CA LEU A 93 21.35 1.46 -4.93
C LEU A 93 20.05 1.99 -5.54
N ILE A 94 19.78 1.69 -6.81
CA ILE A 94 18.53 2.08 -7.48
C ILE A 94 17.32 1.40 -6.81
N HIS A 95 17.44 0.11 -6.51
CA HIS A 95 16.39 -0.63 -5.79
C HIS A 95 16.14 -0.03 -4.40
N GLY A 96 17.19 0.25 -3.64
CA GLY A 96 17.09 0.92 -2.33
C GLY A 96 16.44 2.31 -2.41
N PHE A 97 16.76 3.09 -3.45
CA PHE A 97 16.08 4.35 -3.72
C PHE A 97 14.56 4.17 -3.91
N PHE A 98 14.14 3.19 -4.73
CA PHE A 98 12.73 2.90 -4.93
C PHE A 98 12.04 2.39 -3.66
N LEU A 99 12.74 1.60 -2.84
CA LEU A 99 12.22 1.14 -1.54
C LEU A 99 11.98 2.33 -0.60
N LEU A 100 12.92 3.28 -0.50
CA LEU A 100 12.76 4.50 0.29
C LEU A 100 11.61 5.38 -0.23
N ARG A 101 11.48 5.50 -1.56
CA ARG A 101 10.36 6.22 -2.17
C ARG A 101 9.03 5.55 -1.87
N LEU A 102 8.96 4.22 -1.93
CA LEU A 102 7.78 3.43 -1.60
C LEU A 102 7.39 3.63 -0.13
N ALA A 103 8.36 3.49 0.80
CA ALA A 103 8.14 3.72 2.22
C ALA A 103 7.54 5.09 2.51
N LYS A 104 8.04 6.13 1.82
CA LYS A 104 7.53 7.48 2.02
C LYS A 104 6.13 7.70 1.41
N THR A 105 5.93 7.26 0.18
CA THR A 105 4.72 7.60 -0.59
C THR A 105 3.56 6.65 -0.31
N ARG A 106 3.87 5.42 0.08
CA ARG A 106 2.95 4.30 0.23
C ARG A 106 3.41 3.38 1.38
N PRO A 107 3.57 3.90 2.62
CA PRO A 107 4.11 3.15 3.76
C PRO A 107 3.35 1.85 4.04
N TYR A 108 2.05 1.82 3.72
CA TYR A 108 1.17 0.66 3.91
C TYR A 108 1.55 -0.58 3.06
N PHE A 109 2.39 -0.47 2.04
CA PHE A 109 2.94 -1.64 1.34
C PHE A 109 4.09 -2.31 2.09
N LEU A 110 4.64 -1.66 3.11
CA LEU A 110 5.71 -2.21 3.94
C LEU A 110 5.13 -2.55 5.31
N SER A 111 5.39 -3.77 5.80
CA SER A 111 5.04 -4.13 7.17
C SER A 111 6.11 -3.61 8.14
N ASP A 112 5.66 -3.10 9.28
CA ASP A 112 6.51 -2.51 10.33
C ASP A 112 7.50 -3.50 10.97
N ALA A 113 7.40 -4.81 10.70
CA ALA A 113 8.16 -5.84 11.40
C ALA A 113 9.43 -6.32 10.67
N LYS A 114 9.45 -6.40 9.32
CA LYS A 114 10.47 -7.20 8.62
C LYS A 114 11.70 -6.43 8.13
N LEU A 115 11.55 -5.17 7.74
CA LEU A 115 12.66 -4.31 7.28
C LEU A 115 13.24 -3.42 8.38
N GLY A 116 12.96 -3.71 9.66
CA GLY A 116 13.65 -3.09 10.80
C GLY A 116 13.47 -1.58 10.99
N ASN A 117 12.47 -0.97 10.36
CA ASN A 117 12.14 0.46 10.43
C ASN A 117 13.31 1.43 10.13
N TRP A 118 14.46 0.94 9.64
CA TRP A 118 15.64 1.77 9.39
C TRP A 118 15.34 2.82 8.32
N TYR A 119 14.47 2.48 7.38
CA TYR A 119 14.03 3.35 6.31
C TYR A 119 13.17 4.51 6.82
N TYR A 120 12.27 4.27 7.79
CA TYR A 120 11.55 5.35 8.48
C TYR A 120 12.53 6.23 9.27
N LYS A 121 13.44 5.62 10.04
CA LYS A 121 14.48 6.35 10.78
C LYS A 121 15.35 7.23 9.88
N LEU A 122 15.69 6.74 8.68
CA LEU A 122 16.48 7.49 7.70
C LEU A 122 15.68 8.67 7.13
N LEU A 123 14.39 8.48 6.87
CA LEU A 123 13.50 9.52 6.34
C LEU A 123 13.16 10.59 7.38
N ASP A 124 13.06 10.20 8.65
CA ASP A 124 12.71 11.06 9.77
C ASP A 124 13.92 11.69 10.47
N TRP A 125 15.15 11.24 10.13
CA TRP A 125 16.39 11.82 10.66
C TRP A 125 16.44 13.35 10.51
N PRO A 126 16.12 13.94 9.34
CA PRO A 126 16.22 15.38 9.19
C PRO A 126 15.15 16.11 10.01
N PRO A 127 15.45 17.31 10.55
CA PRO A 127 14.47 18.11 11.27
C PRO A 127 13.23 18.38 10.42
N ALA A 128 12.04 18.42 11.04
CA ALA A 128 10.75 18.54 10.37
C ALA A 128 10.65 19.72 9.39
N SER A 129 11.36 20.83 9.65
CA SER A 129 11.43 22.00 8.77
C SER A 129 12.17 21.75 7.45
N TRP A 130 13.14 20.83 7.45
CA TRP A 130 13.96 20.48 6.28
C TRP A 130 13.41 19.29 5.50
N GLN A 131 12.55 18.46 6.13
CA GLN A 131 11.98 17.28 5.50
C GLN A 131 11.33 17.54 4.14
N PRO A 132 10.55 18.62 3.91
CA PRO A 132 9.96 18.89 2.59
C PRO A 132 11.02 19.16 1.51
N ALA A 133 12.05 19.94 1.83
CA ALA A 133 13.10 20.30 0.90
C ALA A 133 13.99 19.09 0.55
N ILE A 134 14.45 18.35 1.57
CA ILE A 134 15.26 17.14 1.39
C ILE A 134 14.48 16.10 0.57
N SER A 135 13.20 15.95 0.87
CA SER A 135 12.31 15.07 0.14
C SER A 135 12.16 15.43 -1.34
N MET A 136 11.98 16.71 -1.64
CA MET A 136 11.86 17.19 -3.02
C MET A 136 13.17 16.97 -3.77
N LEU A 137 14.30 17.29 -3.13
CA LEU A 137 15.63 17.07 -3.71
C LEU A 137 15.88 15.59 -3.98
N LEU A 138 15.63 14.72 -3.01
CA LEU A 138 15.92 13.29 -3.08
C LEU A 138 14.98 12.54 -4.01
N PHE A 139 13.65 12.78 -3.93
CA PHE A 139 12.66 11.97 -4.65
C PHE A 139 12.17 12.57 -5.96
N VAL A 140 12.51 13.82 -6.26
CA VAL A 140 12.10 14.50 -7.50
C VAL A 140 13.30 15.01 -8.27
N VAL A 141 14.08 15.93 -7.69
CA VAL A 141 15.16 16.60 -8.43
C VAL A 141 16.27 15.62 -8.80
N PHE A 142 16.76 14.83 -7.85
CA PHE A 142 17.83 13.87 -8.09
C PHE A 142 17.47 12.83 -9.18
N PRO A 143 16.33 12.11 -9.11
CA PRO A 143 15.94 11.16 -10.15
C PRO A 143 15.76 11.82 -11.52
N VAL A 144 15.15 13.00 -11.58
CA VAL A 144 14.97 13.75 -12.85
C VAL A 144 16.33 14.10 -13.45
N THR A 145 17.26 14.63 -12.67
CA THR A 145 18.60 14.98 -13.17
C THR A 145 19.38 13.75 -13.64
N VAL A 146 19.32 12.63 -12.91
CA VAL A 146 19.93 11.36 -13.32
C VAL A 146 19.30 10.85 -14.62
N LEU A 147 17.97 10.88 -14.74
CA LEU A 147 17.27 10.43 -15.94
C LEU A 147 17.60 11.28 -17.16
N LEU A 148 17.59 12.61 -17.03
CA LEU A 148 18.00 13.53 -18.11
C LEU A 148 19.44 13.25 -18.56
N TRP A 149 20.34 13.00 -17.61
CA TRP A 149 21.72 12.65 -17.90
C TRP A 149 21.84 11.28 -18.62
N VAL A 150 21.12 10.26 -18.17
CA VAL A 150 21.06 8.92 -18.81
C VAL A 150 20.53 9.04 -20.24
N ILE A 151 19.43 9.78 -20.44
CA ILE A 151 18.83 10.05 -21.75
C ILE A 151 19.86 10.72 -22.65
N GLN A 152 20.47 11.81 -22.19
CA GLN A 152 21.46 12.54 -22.96
C GLN A 152 22.68 11.68 -23.31
N TRP A 153 23.13 10.81 -22.41
CA TRP A 153 24.20 9.87 -22.67
C TRP A 153 23.83 8.88 -23.78
N HIS A 154 22.64 8.27 -23.72
CA HIS A 154 22.18 7.34 -24.76
C HIS A 154 22.02 8.05 -26.10
N PHE A 155 21.47 9.28 -26.14
CA PHE A 155 21.38 10.05 -27.38
C PHE A 155 22.75 10.35 -28.01
N ARG A 156 23.76 10.68 -27.18
CA ARG A 156 25.12 10.96 -27.64
C ARG A 156 25.88 9.71 -28.10
N THR A 157 25.58 8.56 -27.50
CA THR A 157 26.36 7.32 -27.71
C THR A 157 25.66 6.36 -28.70
N ALA A 158 24.36 6.49 -28.94
CA ALA A 158 23.60 5.63 -29.84
C ALA A 158 23.82 5.98 -31.32
N ARG A 159 23.91 4.92 -32.15
CA ARG A 159 23.87 5.02 -33.61
C ARG A 159 22.54 5.66 -34.06
N PRO A 160 22.49 6.39 -35.21
CA PRO A 160 21.34 7.21 -35.61
C PRO A 160 19.98 6.50 -35.57
N LYS A 161 19.93 5.21 -35.96
CA LYS A 161 18.70 4.39 -36.00
C LYS A 161 18.21 3.88 -34.62
N ALA A 162 19.05 3.94 -33.57
CA ALA A 162 18.73 3.44 -32.22
C ALA A 162 18.39 4.56 -31.21
N ARG A 163 18.46 5.83 -31.64
CA ARG A 163 18.24 7.01 -30.78
C ARG A 163 16.81 7.09 -30.22
N TRP A 164 15.82 6.59 -30.96
CA TRP A 164 14.41 6.68 -30.59
C TRP A 164 14.00 5.62 -29.54
N GLY A 165 14.56 4.40 -29.58
CA GLY A 165 14.19 3.31 -28.66
C GLY A 165 14.67 3.53 -27.21
N GLY A 166 15.88 4.07 -27.01
CA GLY A 166 16.42 4.37 -25.68
C GLY A 166 15.73 5.57 -25.00
N GLY A 167 15.29 6.57 -25.78
CA GLY A 167 14.55 7.72 -25.28
C GLY A 167 13.14 7.38 -24.80
N VAL A 168 12.41 6.52 -25.53
CA VAL A 168 11.03 6.13 -25.19
C VAL A 168 10.97 5.25 -23.94
N ILE A 169 11.87 4.28 -23.78
CA ILE A 169 11.94 3.44 -22.56
C ILE A 169 12.31 4.29 -21.33
N SER A 170 13.21 5.26 -21.50
CA SER A 170 13.58 6.19 -20.43
C SER A 170 12.43 7.13 -20.05
N LEU A 171 11.60 7.56 -21.01
CA LEU A 171 10.39 8.37 -20.78
C LEU A 171 9.26 7.59 -20.08
N LEU A 172 9.14 6.28 -20.28
CA LEU A 172 8.15 5.46 -19.57
C LEU A 172 8.50 5.28 -18.08
N VAL A 173 9.79 5.25 -17.73
CA VAL A 173 10.25 5.27 -16.33
C VAL A 173 9.96 6.62 -15.65
N VAL A 174 10.01 7.72 -16.41
CA VAL A 174 9.71 9.10 -15.95
C VAL A 174 8.24 9.26 -15.56
N GLY A 175 7.30 8.70 -16.33
CA GLY A 175 5.86 8.81 -16.06
C GLY A 175 5.42 8.22 -14.71
N ILE A 176 6.08 7.14 -14.25
CA ILE A 176 5.79 6.46 -12.98
C ILE A 176 6.60 7.09 -11.81
N ALA A 177 7.76 7.68 -12.10
CA ALA A 177 8.62 8.31 -11.10
C ALA A 177 8.20 9.74 -10.71
N ILE A 178 7.49 10.46 -11.60
CA ILE A 178 7.16 11.88 -11.38
C ILE A 178 5.71 12.12 -10.94
N PHE A 179 4.79 11.16 -11.09
CA PHE A 179 3.36 11.42 -10.80
C PHE A 179 3.15 11.88 -9.35
N PRO A 180 2.90 13.17 -9.11
CA PRO A 180 2.71 13.70 -7.77
C PRO A 180 1.23 13.57 -7.47
N MET A 181 0.84 12.50 -6.78
CA MET A 181 -0.46 12.49 -6.11
C MET A 181 -0.31 13.28 -4.80
N ALA A 182 -0.25 14.60 -4.94
CA ALA A 182 -0.19 15.52 -3.83
C ALA A 182 -1.53 15.54 -3.10
N SER A 183 -1.72 14.67 -2.10
CA SER A 183 -2.75 14.90 -1.09
C SER A 183 -2.23 15.98 -0.12
N LYS A 184 -2.54 17.24 -0.40
CA LYS A 184 -2.44 18.30 0.62
C LYS A 184 -3.56 18.09 1.63
N GLY A 185 -3.36 17.18 2.57
CA GLY A 185 -4.17 17.09 3.78
C GLY A 185 -3.77 18.22 4.71
N LYS A 186 -4.58 19.28 4.80
CA LYS A 186 -4.47 20.25 5.89
C LYS A 186 -5.00 19.57 7.16
N SER A 187 -4.10 19.23 8.09
CA SER A 187 -4.48 18.82 9.43
C SER A 187 -5.03 20.05 10.17
N GLY A 188 -6.35 20.10 10.32
CA GLY A 188 -7.02 21.09 11.15
C GLY A 188 -6.94 20.65 12.62
N THR A 189 -6.37 21.48 13.47
CA THR A 189 -6.42 21.30 14.92
C THR A 189 -7.83 21.65 15.40
N LEU A 190 -8.60 20.64 15.81
CA LEU A 190 -9.89 20.83 16.46
C LEU A 190 -9.66 21.29 17.90
N LYS A 191 -10.24 22.43 18.28
CA LYS A 191 -10.34 22.84 19.67
C LYS A 191 -11.40 21.97 20.36
N ALA A 192 -11.02 21.39 21.49
CA ALA A 192 -11.94 20.64 22.35
C ALA A 192 -13.04 21.59 22.86
N GLY A 193 -14.29 21.27 22.52
CA GLY A 193 -15.46 21.93 23.08
C GLY A 193 -15.68 21.49 24.52
N THR A 194 -16.08 22.44 25.36
CA THR A 194 -16.38 22.25 26.78
C THR A 194 -17.63 21.38 26.96
N THR A 195 -17.53 20.32 27.74
CA THR A 195 -18.62 19.37 28.02
C THR A 195 -19.59 19.95 29.06
N VAL A 196 -20.83 20.22 28.63
CA VAL A 196 -21.99 20.28 29.53
C VAL A 196 -22.44 18.84 29.77
N LYS A 197 -22.66 18.46 31.04
CA LYS A 197 -23.21 17.15 31.43
C LYS A 197 -24.66 17.02 30.97
N GLU A 198 -24.85 16.73 29.70
CA GLU A 198 -26.09 16.17 29.18
C GLU A 198 -26.04 14.64 29.27
N LYS A 199 -27.22 14.00 29.29
CA LYS A 199 -27.35 12.54 29.24
C LYS A 199 -26.56 12.01 28.03
N PRO A 200 -25.71 10.98 28.19
CA PRO A 200 -24.93 10.44 27.09
C PRO A 200 -25.85 9.95 25.96
N TRP A 201 -25.44 10.20 24.72
CA TRP A 201 -26.17 9.80 23.52
C TRP A 201 -25.99 8.31 23.27
N ASN A 202 -27.01 7.63 22.73
CA ASN A 202 -26.80 6.32 22.14
C ASN A 202 -26.06 6.48 20.81
N VAL A 203 -25.06 5.62 20.56
CA VAL A 203 -24.27 5.66 19.32
C VAL A 203 -24.59 4.41 18.50
N LEU A 204 -25.07 4.61 17.28
CA LEU A 204 -25.31 3.55 16.30
C LEU A 204 -24.40 3.77 15.10
N ILE A 205 -23.56 2.78 14.78
CA ILE A 205 -22.71 2.76 13.60
C ILE A 205 -23.32 1.76 12.62
N VAL A 206 -23.79 2.25 11.47
CA VAL A 206 -24.24 1.40 10.36
C VAL A 206 -23.12 1.37 9.32
N ALA A 207 -22.48 0.22 9.19
CA ALA A 207 -21.43 -0.02 8.20
C ALA A 207 -21.98 -0.89 7.05
N SER A 208 -21.48 -0.65 5.84
CA SER A 208 -21.82 -1.43 4.66
C SER A 208 -20.54 -1.82 3.94
N ASP A 209 -20.44 -3.10 3.58
CA ASP A 209 -19.28 -3.61 2.86
C ASP A 209 -19.38 -3.32 1.36
N SER A 210 -18.25 -2.98 0.75
CA SER A 210 -18.13 -2.70 -0.69
C SER A 210 -19.10 -1.63 -1.23
N LEU A 211 -19.64 -0.76 -0.37
CA LEU A 211 -20.59 0.28 -0.75
C LEU A 211 -19.92 1.38 -1.58
N ARG A 212 -20.45 1.57 -2.79
CA ARG A 212 -20.06 2.69 -3.66
C ARG A 212 -20.89 3.93 -3.34
N GLY A 213 -20.28 4.90 -2.66
CA GLY A 213 -20.94 6.17 -2.34
C GLY A 213 -21.42 6.96 -3.58
N ASP A 214 -20.74 6.81 -4.72
CA ASP A 214 -21.14 7.40 -6.01
C ASP A 214 -22.36 6.71 -6.65
N ARG A 215 -22.79 5.57 -6.11
CA ARG A 215 -23.96 4.81 -6.57
C ARG A 215 -25.19 4.99 -5.68
N LEU A 216 -25.18 5.95 -4.77
CA LEU A 216 -26.33 6.33 -3.94
C LEU A 216 -27.14 7.45 -4.60
N GLY A 217 -28.46 7.45 -4.38
CA GLY A 217 -29.37 8.48 -4.91
C GLY A 217 -29.04 9.88 -4.39
N CYS A 218 -28.66 10.00 -3.11
CA CYS A 218 -28.17 11.24 -2.51
C CYS A 218 -26.86 11.79 -3.12
N SER A 219 -26.16 10.98 -3.93
CA SER A 219 -25.00 11.40 -4.74
C SER A 219 -25.39 11.74 -6.19
N GLY A 220 -26.68 11.76 -6.50
CA GLY A 220 -27.20 12.04 -7.85
C GLY A 220 -27.25 10.82 -8.78
N TYR A 221 -26.96 9.61 -8.28
CA TYR A 221 -27.01 8.41 -9.10
C TYR A 221 -28.44 8.04 -9.49
N LYS A 222 -28.63 7.72 -10.77
CA LYS A 222 -29.88 7.17 -11.30
C LYS A 222 -29.62 5.78 -11.85
N PRO A 223 -30.38 4.76 -11.42
CA PRO A 223 -30.23 3.42 -11.96
C PRO A 223 -30.60 3.42 -13.45
N ALA A 224 -29.84 2.66 -14.25
CA ALA A 224 -30.17 2.46 -15.67
C ALA A 224 -31.40 1.56 -15.86
N ARG A 225 -31.70 0.73 -14.86
CA ARG A 225 -32.87 -0.13 -14.83
C ARG A 225 -34.10 0.67 -14.42
N SER A 226 -35.20 0.49 -15.15
CA SER A 226 -36.52 1.07 -14.85
C SER A 226 -37.49 0.07 -14.23
N ASP A 227 -37.00 -1.10 -13.83
CA ASP A 227 -37.78 -2.21 -13.28
C ASP A 227 -37.41 -2.53 -11.83
N GLY A 228 -38.31 -3.23 -11.14
CA GLY A 228 -38.09 -3.73 -9.77
C GLY A 228 -38.05 -2.64 -8.69
N PRO A 229 -37.68 -3.02 -7.45
CA PRO A 229 -37.73 -2.13 -6.27
C PRO A 229 -36.86 -0.86 -6.38
N ALA A 230 -35.89 -0.86 -7.29
CA ALA A 230 -34.97 0.25 -7.51
C ALA A 230 -35.43 1.24 -8.60
N ALA A 231 -36.53 0.96 -9.32
CA ALA A 231 -37.06 1.83 -10.36
C ALA A 231 -37.33 3.30 -9.91
N PRO A 232 -37.88 3.57 -8.71
CA PRO A 232 -38.05 4.95 -8.23
C PRO A 232 -36.77 5.58 -7.67
N GLY A 233 -35.70 4.80 -7.46
CA GLY A 233 -34.46 5.22 -6.83
C GLY A 233 -33.72 4.05 -6.17
N VAL A 234 -32.40 4.16 -6.00
CA VAL A 234 -31.56 3.06 -5.50
C VAL A 234 -31.44 2.96 -3.98
N SER A 235 -31.71 4.05 -3.26
CA SER A 235 -31.40 4.14 -1.82
C SER A 235 -32.33 5.07 -1.03
N PRO A 236 -33.66 4.99 -1.20
CA PRO A 236 -34.60 6.00 -0.67
C PRO A 236 -34.50 6.24 0.84
N VAL A 237 -34.23 5.20 1.64
CA VAL A 237 -34.07 5.32 3.09
C VAL A 237 -32.76 6.02 3.45
N ILE A 238 -31.66 5.67 2.78
CA ILE A 238 -30.36 6.32 2.97
C ILE A 238 -30.42 7.78 2.51
N ASP A 239 -31.13 8.06 1.42
CA ASP A 239 -31.30 9.41 0.89
C ASP A 239 -32.09 10.30 1.86
N SER A 240 -33.15 9.76 2.45
CA SER A 240 -33.92 10.43 3.51
C SER A 240 -33.09 10.68 4.78
N LEU A 241 -32.26 9.71 5.18
CA LEU A 241 -31.34 9.87 6.31
C LEU A 241 -30.30 10.96 6.01
N ALA A 242 -29.71 10.94 4.81
CA ALA A 242 -28.73 11.92 4.36
C ALA A 242 -29.30 13.35 4.33
N GLY A 243 -30.56 13.52 3.93
CA GLY A 243 -31.24 14.82 3.91
C GLY A 243 -31.45 15.46 5.30
N ARG A 244 -31.35 14.66 6.37
CA ARG A 244 -31.48 15.12 7.76
C ARG A 244 -30.19 14.96 8.58
N SER A 245 -29.08 14.67 7.92
CA SER A 245 -27.79 14.40 8.56
C SER A 245 -26.70 15.30 8.00
N THR A 246 -25.57 15.38 8.70
CA THR A 246 -24.34 15.95 8.12
C THR A 246 -23.73 14.93 7.16
N ARG A 247 -23.71 15.26 5.86
CA ARG A 247 -23.11 14.41 4.81
C ARG A 247 -21.71 14.88 4.47
N PHE A 248 -20.74 13.96 4.55
CA PHE A 248 -19.36 14.21 4.12
C PHE A 248 -19.16 13.74 2.68
N GLU A 249 -18.99 14.66 1.73
CA GLU A 249 -18.72 14.31 0.32
C GLU A 249 -17.30 13.79 0.08
N ARG A 250 -16.41 14.00 1.05
CA ARG A 250 -15.00 13.63 1.01
C ARG A 250 -14.61 12.88 2.27
N CYS A 251 -15.13 11.66 2.40
CA CYS A 251 -14.82 10.72 3.46
C CYS A 251 -14.08 9.52 2.85
N TYR A 252 -12.84 9.28 3.29
CA TYR A 252 -11.95 8.28 2.68
C TYR A 252 -11.47 7.27 3.71
N THR A 253 -11.34 6.02 3.28
CA THR A 253 -10.63 4.97 4.03
C THR A 253 -9.13 5.02 3.74
N PRO A 254 -8.25 4.72 4.72
CA PRO A 254 -6.81 4.61 4.46
C PRO A 254 -6.45 3.41 3.56
N ILE A 255 -7.32 2.41 3.47
CA ILE A 255 -7.11 1.19 2.69
C ILE A 255 -8.43 0.65 2.14
N ALA A 256 -8.45 0.23 0.88
CA ALA A 256 -9.64 -0.31 0.21
C ALA A 256 -9.78 -1.82 0.45
N SER A 257 -9.88 -2.23 1.72
CA SER A 257 -10.10 -3.61 2.14
C SER A 257 -10.95 -3.67 3.41
N THR A 258 -11.87 -4.64 3.51
CA THR A 258 -12.90 -4.71 4.57
C THR A 258 -12.29 -4.82 5.96
N PHE A 259 -11.39 -5.79 6.17
CA PHE A 259 -10.85 -6.06 7.49
C PHE A 259 -9.93 -4.93 7.97
N GLU A 260 -8.95 -4.58 7.17
CA GLU A 260 -7.93 -3.58 7.48
C GLU A 260 -8.55 -2.20 7.71
N SER A 261 -9.53 -1.80 6.89
CA SER A 261 -10.23 -0.52 7.06
C SER A 261 -11.06 -0.48 8.33
N SER A 262 -11.65 -1.60 8.73
CA SER A 262 -12.43 -1.70 9.96
C SER A 262 -11.55 -1.57 11.21
N VAL A 263 -10.38 -2.22 11.21
CA VAL A 263 -9.39 -2.04 12.29
C VAL A 263 -8.89 -0.59 12.34
N SER A 264 -8.61 0.03 11.19
CA SER A 264 -8.21 1.44 11.13
C SER A 264 -9.31 2.37 11.64
N PHE A 265 -10.57 2.11 11.28
CA PHE A 265 -11.73 2.89 11.71
C PHE A 265 -11.95 2.79 13.22
N MET A 266 -11.96 1.58 13.77
CA MET A 266 -12.18 1.36 15.19
C MET A 266 -10.97 1.78 16.04
N GLY A 267 -9.76 1.63 15.54
CA GLY A 267 -8.53 1.95 16.26
C GLY A 267 -8.01 3.38 16.06
N SER A 268 -8.60 4.15 15.14
CA SER A 268 -8.13 5.49 14.74
C SER A 268 -6.62 5.52 14.39
N GLN A 269 -6.12 4.46 13.78
CA GLN A 269 -4.71 4.29 13.39
C GLN A 269 -4.60 3.88 11.93
N PHE A 270 -3.52 4.25 11.26
CA PHE A 270 -3.26 3.75 9.90
C PHE A 270 -2.85 2.26 9.92
N PRO A 271 -3.05 1.54 8.80
CA PRO A 271 -2.70 0.12 8.68
C PRO A 271 -1.29 -0.24 9.14
N HIS A 272 -0.30 0.56 8.74
CA HIS A 272 1.09 0.34 9.16
C HIS A 272 1.25 0.47 10.68
N THR A 273 0.65 1.49 11.30
CA THR A 273 0.72 1.72 12.76
C THR A 273 0.15 0.55 13.58
N HIS A 274 -1.03 0.03 13.21
CA HIS A 274 -1.63 -1.09 13.94
C HIS A 274 -1.16 -2.47 13.42
N GLY A 275 -0.52 -2.54 12.25
CA GLY A 275 0.11 -3.74 11.68
C GLY A 275 -0.81 -4.65 10.87
N ILE A 276 -2.11 -4.38 10.80
CA ILE A 276 -3.06 -5.15 10.00
C ILE A 276 -3.14 -4.52 8.60
N CYS A 277 -2.25 -4.99 7.71
CA CYS A 277 -2.09 -4.48 6.34
C CYS A 277 -2.62 -5.43 5.26
N GLN A 278 -3.12 -6.61 5.64
CA GLN A 278 -3.70 -7.60 4.73
C GLN A 278 -4.90 -8.29 5.39
N MET A 279 -5.82 -8.82 4.56
CA MET A 279 -7.08 -9.43 5.00
C MET A 279 -6.90 -10.75 5.76
N TYR A 280 -5.76 -11.42 5.59
CA TYR A 280 -5.46 -12.69 6.26
C TYR A 280 -4.14 -12.58 7.03
N PRO A 281 -4.08 -11.83 8.14
CA PRO A 281 -2.89 -11.78 8.97
C PRO A 281 -2.66 -13.12 9.66
N ASP A 282 -1.40 -13.44 9.98
CA ASP A 282 -1.09 -14.54 10.88
C ASP A 282 -1.44 -14.19 12.34
N GLN A 283 -1.48 -15.21 13.19
CA GLN A 283 -1.83 -15.07 14.61
C GLN A 283 -0.88 -14.11 15.34
N ALA A 284 0.42 -14.19 15.06
CA ALA A 284 1.43 -13.34 15.70
C ALA A 284 1.20 -11.85 15.39
N THR A 285 0.77 -11.54 14.17
CA THR A 285 0.43 -10.18 13.74
C THR A 285 -0.82 -9.67 14.44
N VAL A 286 -1.84 -10.51 14.59
CA VAL A 286 -3.07 -10.19 15.35
C VAL A 286 -2.74 -9.86 16.79
N GLU A 287 -2.01 -10.72 17.49
CA GLU A 287 -1.61 -10.50 18.88
C GLU A 287 -0.75 -9.25 19.06
N ALA A 288 0.14 -8.97 18.10
CA ALA A 288 0.95 -7.76 18.11
C ALA A 288 0.13 -6.49 17.95
N MET A 289 -0.97 -6.54 17.18
CA MET A 289 -1.94 -5.46 17.06
C MET A 289 -2.70 -5.26 18.38
N GLU A 290 -3.23 -6.34 18.97
CA GLU A 290 -4.04 -6.26 20.19
C GLU A 290 -3.28 -5.66 21.37
N ARG A 291 -1.97 -5.92 21.48
CA ARG A 291 -1.13 -5.33 22.54
C ARG A 291 -0.97 -3.81 22.46
N LYS A 292 -1.15 -3.20 21.29
CA LYS A 292 -0.88 -1.76 21.06
C LYS A 292 -2.11 -0.95 20.69
N LEU A 293 -3.16 -1.59 20.17
CA LEU A 293 -4.37 -0.90 19.72
C LEU A 293 -5.32 -0.63 20.89
N VAL A 294 -5.83 0.59 20.98
CA VAL A 294 -6.96 0.92 21.85
C VAL A 294 -8.17 1.19 20.96
N PRO A 295 -9.11 0.24 20.82
CA PRO A 295 -10.24 0.42 19.93
C PRO A 295 -11.33 1.29 20.57
N ALA A 296 -12.13 1.95 19.74
CA ALA A 296 -13.18 2.87 20.16
C ALA A 296 -14.21 2.20 21.09
N ALA A 297 -14.55 0.93 20.87
CA ALA A 297 -15.46 0.20 21.74
C ALA A 297 -14.93 0.06 23.18
N SER A 298 -13.62 -0.17 23.37
CA SER A 298 -13.01 -0.18 24.71
C SER A 298 -13.02 1.20 25.38
N VAL A 299 -12.91 2.29 24.61
CA VAL A 299 -13.04 3.65 25.13
C VAL A 299 -14.47 3.93 25.56
N MET A 300 -15.45 3.50 24.76
CA MET A 300 -16.87 3.63 25.06
C MET A 300 -17.28 2.80 26.28
N GLU A 301 -16.80 1.56 26.39
CA GLU A 301 -17.02 0.72 27.57
C GLU A 301 -16.55 1.42 28.86
N LYS A 302 -15.34 1.99 28.85
CA LYS A 302 -14.81 2.75 30.00
C LYS A 302 -15.66 3.97 30.35
N ALA A 303 -16.40 4.51 29.38
CA ALA A 303 -17.36 5.60 29.57
C ALA A 303 -18.75 5.11 30.02
N GLY A 304 -18.94 3.81 30.26
CA GLY A 304 -20.18 3.22 30.77
C GLY A 304 -21.16 2.77 29.68
N TYR A 305 -20.72 2.67 28.42
CA TYR A 305 -21.55 2.15 27.35
C TYR A 305 -21.60 0.63 27.35
N ASP A 306 -22.74 0.10 26.92
CA ASP A 306 -22.84 -1.28 26.46
C ASP A 306 -22.49 -1.34 24.97
N THR A 307 -21.67 -2.31 24.57
CA THR A 307 -21.06 -2.35 23.23
C THR A 307 -21.29 -3.70 22.57
N ALA A 308 -22.00 -3.67 21.44
CA ALA A 308 -22.25 -4.84 20.62
C ALA A 308 -21.84 -4.62 19.16
N ALA A 309 -21.30 -5.66 18.53
CA ALA A 309 -21.08 -5.73 17.08
C ALA A 309 -21.98 -6.84 16.51
N ILE A 310 -22.85 -6.46 15.57
CA ILE A 310 -23.81 -7.36 14.94
C ILE A 310 -23.65 -7.24 13.42
N GLY A 311 -23.58 -8.36 12.71
CA GLY A 311 -23.43 -8.30 11.26
C GLY A 311 -23.41 -9.63 10.54
N ASP A 312 -23.37 -9.54 9.21
CA ASP A 312 -23.33 -10.68 8.32
C ASP A 312 -21.90 -11.23 8.14
N TRP A 313 -21.68 -11.96 7.06
CA TRP A 313 -20.38 -12.47 6.65
C TRP A 313 -19.26 -11.43 6.70
N CYS A 314 -19.52 -10.21 6.24
CA CYS A 314 -18.49 -9.18 6.12
C CYS A 314 -18.07 -8.62 7.48
N ALA A 315 -18.86 -8.84 8.55
CA ALA A 315 -18.51 -8.55 9.93
C ALA A 315 -17.80 -9.72 10.64
N GLY A 316 -17.60 -10.86 9.97
CA GLY A 316 -17.00 -12.06 10.56
C GLY A 316 -15.61 -11.85 11.16
N TYR A 317 -14.87 -10.83 10.70
CA TYR A 317 -13.57 -10.48 11.27
C TYR A 317 -13.62 -10.11 12.76
N TYR A 318 -14.78 -9.72 13.31
CA TYR A 318 -14.92 -9.49 14.75
C TYR A 318 -14.70 -10.75 15.59
N LYS A 319 -14.85 -11.96 15.01
CA LYS A 319 -14.47 -13.21 15.69
C LYS A 319 -12.96 -13.42 15.74
N VAL A 320 -12.22 -12.85 14.78
CA VAL A 320 -10.76 -12.90 14.75
C VAL A 320 -10.18 -11.80 15.63
N VAL A 321 -10.74 -10.58 15.55
CA VAL A 321 -10.37 -9.44 16.38
C VAL A 321 -11.61 -8.77 16.97
N PRO A 322 -11.93 -9.00 18.25
CA PRO A 322 -13.11 -8.44 18.90
C PRO A 322 -13.17 -6.91 18.93
N LEU A 323 -12.01 -6.23 18.80
CA LEU A 323 -11.90 -4.77 18.83
C LEU A 323 -12.62 -4.11 20.01
N GLY A 324 -12.66 -4.78 21.16
CA GLY A 324 -13.21 -4.26 22.41
C GLY A 324 -14.73 -4.26 22.52
N PHE A 325 -15.46 -4.91 21.61
CA PHE A 325 -16.89 -5.15 21.78
C PHE A 325 -17.15 -6.25 22.83
N LYS A 326 -18.15 -6.05 23.69
CA LYS A 326 -18.56 -7.05 24.70
C LYS A 326 -19.37 -8.17 24.07
N GLU A 327 -20.32 -7.80 23.25
CA GLU A 327 -21.19 -8.73 22.54
C GLU A 327 -20.83 -8.74 21.05
N ILE A 328 -20.66 -9.93 20.49
CA ILE A 328 -20.34 -10.13 19.08
C ILE A 328 -21.29 -11.18 18.53
N ASP A 329 -22.22 -10.73 17.69
CA ASP A 329 -23.15 -11.60 16.96
C ASP A 329 -22.93 -11.44 15.46
N VAL A 330 -21.96 -12.18 14.95
CA VAL A 330 -21.57 -12.15 13.54
C VAL A 330 -21.51 -13.55 12.96
N SER A 331 -21.70 -13.64 11.63
CA SER A 331 -21.51 -14.90 10.91
C SER A 331 -20.09 -15.44 11.10
N SER A 332 -19.94 -16.76 11.27
CA SER A 332 -18.61 -17.40 11.25
C SER A 332 -18.07 -17.47 9.82
N PHE A 333 -16.74 -17.56 9.70
CA PHE A 333 -16.05 -17.86 8.44
C PHE A 333 -16.20 -19.34 7.99
N ASP A 334 -16.95 -20.15 8.73
CA ASP A 334 -17.03 -21.61 8.59
C ASP A 334 -18.07 -22.12 7.59
#